data_AF-V9Z209-F1
#
_entry.id   AF-V9Z209-F1
#
_cell.length_a   1.000
_cell.length_b   1.000
_cell.length_c   1.000
_cell.angle_alpha   90.00
_cell.angle_beta   90.00
_cell.angle_gamma   90.00
#
_symmetry.space_group_name_H-M   'P 1'
#
loop_
_entity.id
_entity.type
_entity.pdbx_description
1 polymer ?
#
loop_
_entity_poly.entity_id
_entity_poly.type
_entity_poly.pdbx_seq_one_letter_code
_entity_poly.pdbx_strand_id
1 'polypeptide(L)'
;MTEIPAPTGECFCGCGSAARPGNYFRQGHDKKAEGDLNALFHGDRVVQRLVDRGYGPGGENLHRAAIDAGVREACGVVEGCPASGRPGSAELRRHRATHTRSVGS
;
A
#
# COMPACT_ATOMS: atom_id res chain seq x y z
N MET A 1 -6.56 22.80 2.16
CA MET A 1 -6.72 21.39 2.59
C MET A 1 -7.97 20.87 1.92
N THR A 2 -7.87 19.84 1.09
CA THR A 2 -9.06 19.26 0.45
C THR A 2 -9.71 18.32 1.46
N GLU A 3 -10.86 18.70 1.99
CA GLU A 3 -11.63 17.86 2.90
C GLU A 3 -12.18 16.66 2.13
N ILE A 4 -12.11 15.46 2.72
CA ILE A 4 -12.75 14.29 2.12
C ILE A 4 -14.26 14.46 2.34
N PRO A 5 -15.08 14.51 1.26
CA PRO A 5 -16.52 14.67 1.40
C PRO A 5 -17.12 13.54 2.26
N ALA A 6 -18.19 13.80 3.00
CA ALA A 6 -18.86 12.75 3.76
C ALA A 6 -19.56 11.72 2.85
N PRO A 7 -19.74 10.46 3.30
CA PRO A 7 -20.52 9.47 2.56
C PRO A 7 -21.98 9.95 2.36
N THR A 8 -22.43 10.01 1.11
CA THR A 8 -23.76 10.53 0.73
C THR A 8 -24.85 9.46 0.69
N GLY A 9 -24.46 8.17 0.73
CA GLY A 9 -25.36 7.05 0.44
C GLY A 9 -25.39 6.66 -1.04
N GLU A 10 -24.65 7.35 -1.91
CA GLU A 10 -24.46 6.99 -3.32
C GLU A 10 -23.04 6.46 -3.57
N CYS A 11 -22.86 5.57 -4.54
CA CYS A 11 -21.53 5.08 -4.91
C CYS A 11 -20.71 6.21 -5.54
N PHE A 12 -19.58 6.54 -4.90
CA PHE A 12 -18.60 7.50 -5.41
C PHE A 12 -17.93 7.06 -6.71
N CYS A 13 -18.09 5.80 -7.11
CA CYS A 13 -17.70 5.30 -8.42
C CYS A 13 -18.54 5.88 -9.58
N GLY A 14 -19.62 6.61 -9.31
CA GLY A 14 -20.46 7.24 -10.32
C GLY A 14 -21.44 6.30 -11.02
N CYS A 15 -21.59 5.04 -10.56
CA CYS A 15 -22.49 4.07 -11.19
C CYS A 15 -23.98 4.29 -10.88
N GLY A 16 -24.32 5.28 -10.05
CA GLY A 16 -25.70 5.57 -9.62
C GLY A 16 -26.30 4.57 -8.63
N SER A 17 -25.55 3.54 -8.19
CA SER A 17 -26.02 2.60 -7.18
C SER A 17 -25.89 3.17 -5.77
N ALA A 18 -26.80 2.78 -4.88
CA ALA A 18 -26.70 3.12 -3.46
C ALA A 18 -25.50 2.42 -2.78
N ALA A 19 -24.82 3.16 -1.91
CA ALA A 19 -23.85 2.64 -0.94
C ALA A 19 -24.54 2.47 0.42
N ARG A 20 -24.01 1.58 1.26
CA ARG A 20 -24.51 1.45 2.64
C ARG A 20 -24.23 2.74 3.42
N PRO A 21 -25.07 3.10 4.42
CA PRO A 21 -24.79 4.25 5.28
C PRO A 21 -23.37 4.19 5.86
N GLY A 22 -22.64 5.31 5.77
CA GLY A 22 -21.25 5.41 6.22
C GLY A 22 -20.19 4.87 5.24
N ASN A 23 -20.59 4.29 4.11
CA ASN A 23 -19.66 3.81 3.08
C ASN A 23 -19.69 4.70 1.84
N TYR A 24 -18.51 4.92 1.24
CA TYR A 24 -18.34 5.65 -0.02
C TYR A 24 -18.70 4.83 -1.26
N PHE A 25 -18.56 3.51 -1.17
CA PHE A 25 -18.69 2.61 -2.31
C PHE A 25 -19.71 1.52 -2.01
N ARG A 26 -20.41 1.06 -3.05
CA ARG A 26 -21.07 -0.25 -3.04
C ARG A 26 -19.99 -1.34 -2.84
N GLN A 27 -20.38 -2.46 -2.24
CA GLN A 27 -19.45 -3.58 -2.02
C GLN A 27 -18.70 -3.97 -3.31
N GLY A 28 -17.37 -3.95 -3.24
CA GLY A 28 -16.46 -4.28 -4.34
C GLY A 28 -16.26 -3.18 -5.39
N HIS A 29 -16.87 -2.01 -5.23
CA HIS A 29 -16.75 -0.90 -6.20
C HIS A 29 -15.57 0.03 -5.90
N ASP A 30 -14.98 -0.06 -4.71
CA ASP A 30 -13.73 0.61 -4.36
C ASP A 30 -12.59 0.19 -5.30
N LYS A 31 -12.46 -1.12 -5.56
CA LYS A 31 -11.44 -1.66 -6.46
C LYS A 31 -11.69 -1.32 -7.92
N LYS A 32 -12.97 -1.25 -8.32
CA LYS A 32 -13.33 -0.77 -9.66
C LYS A 32 -12.93 0.70 -9.83
N ALA A 33 -13.32 1.56 -8.89
CA ALA A 33 -12.99 2.98 -8.93
C ALA A 33 -11.47 3.22 -8.91
N GLU A 34 -10.72 2.46 -8.10
CA GLU A 34 -9.25 2.50 -8.10
C GLU A 34 -8.67 2.08 -9.47
N GLY A 35 -9.22 1.04 -10.10
CA GLY A 35 -8.82 0.60 -11.44
C GLY A 35 -9.06 1.68 -12.51
N ASP A 36 -10.26 2.25 -12.55
CA ASP A 36 -10.64 3.29 -13.50
C ASP A 36 -9.77 4.54 -13.33
N LEU A 37 -9.53 4.97 -12.08
CA LEU A 37 -8.68 6.11 -11.75
C LEU A 37 -7.22 5.86 -12.16
N ASN A 38 -6.70 4.66 -11.93
CA ASN A 38 -5.36 4.28 -12.38
C ASN A 38 -5.23 4.29 -13.91
N ALA A 39 -6.21 3.76 -14.64
CA ALA A 39 -6.22 3.74 -16.10
C ALA A 39 -6.22 5.17 -16.67
N LEU A 40 -7.04 6.06 -16.11
CA LEU A 40 -7.16 7.45 -16.56
C LEU A 40 -5.91 8.30 -16.32
N PHE A 41 -5.24 8.16 -15.16
CA PHE A 41 -4.20 9.11 -14.73
C PHE A 41 -2.80 8.55 -14.64
N HIS A 42 -2.65 7.23 -14.60
CA HIS A 42 -1.37 6.60 -14.29
C HIS A 42 -1.00 5.46 -15.24
N GLY A 43 -1.81 5.17 -16.25
CA GLY A 43 -1.62 4.05 -17.16
C GLY A 43 -2.07 2.73 -16.56
N ASP A 44 -2.58 1.85 -17.42
CA ASP A 44 -3.38 0.67 -17.04
C ASP A 44 -2.60 -0.39 -16.24
N ARG A 45 -1.26 -0.33 -16.22
CA ARG A 45 -0.41 -1.38 -15.65
C ARG A 45 0.55 -0.83 -14.61
N VAL A 46 0.50 -1.40 -13.40
CA VAL A 46 1.44 -1.13 -12.31
C VAL A 46 2.89 -1.22 -12.79
N VAL A 47 3.21 -2.23 -13.59
CA VAL A 47 4.56 -2.45 -14.13
C VAL A 47 5.05 -1.27 -14.95
N GLN A 48 4.19 -0.68 -15.80
CA GLN A 48 4.58 0.48 -16.59
C GLN A 48 4.93 1.66 -15.69
N ARG A 49 4.13 1.91 -14.65
CA ARG A 49 4.39 2.98 -13.67
C ARG A 49 5.69 2.81 -12.90
N LEU A 50 6.05 1.57 -12.60
CA LEU A 50 7.32 1.26 -11.96
C LEU A 50 8.48 1.64 -12.88
N VAL A 51 8.44 1.14 -14.12
CA VAL A 51 9.48 1.36 -15.12
C VAL A 51 9.60 2.84 -15.48
N ASP A 52 8.48 3.55 -15.66
CA ASP A 52 8.46 5.00 -15.95
C ASP A 52 9.07 5.84 -14.83
N ARG A 53 9.13 5.31 -13.60
CA ARG A 53 9.79 5.92 -12.44
C ARG A 53 11.19 5.37 -12.17
N GLY A 54 11.74 4.59 -13.10
CA GLY A 54 13.09 4.04 -12.99
C GLY A 54 13.20 2.80 -12.10
N TYR A 55 12.08 2.23 -11.63
CA TYR A 55 12.08 1.01 -10.82
C TYR A 55 11.93 -0.25 -11.67
N GLY A 56 12.59 -1.33 -11.27
CA GLY A 56 12.45 -2.64 -11.90
C GLY A 56 13.79 -3.37 -12.08
N PRO A 57 13.81 -4.52 -12.78
CA PRO A 57 15.05 -5.21 -13.11
C PRO A 57 15.99 -4.30 -13.92
N GLY A 58 17.20 -4.08 -13.42
CA GLY A 58 18.17 -3.16 -14.03
C GLY A 58 17.97 -1.68 -13.68
N GLY A 59 16.88 -1.34 -12.98
CA GLY A 59 16.63 -0.01 -12.41
C GLY A 59 16.79 0.00 -10.89
N GLU A 60 16.20 1.01 -10.25
CA GLU A 60 16.19 1.14 -8.79
C GLU A 60 15.34 0.06 -8.12
N ASN A 61 15.72 -0.31 -6.90
CA ASN A 61 14.97 -1.24 -6.09
C ASN A 61 13.86 -0.50 -5.32
N LEU A 62 12.60 -0.63 -5.76
CA LEU A 62 11.46 0.02 -5.12
C LEU A 62 11.31 -0.33 -3.64
N HIS A 63 11.57 -1.60 -3.26
CA HIS A 63 11.44 -2.02 -1.87
C HIS A 63 12.43 -1.27 -0.97
N ARG A 64 13.67 -1.11 -1.45
CA ARG A 64 14.70 -0.35 -0.77
C ARG A 64 14.33 1.14 -0.69
N ALA A 65 13.92 1.74 -1.81
CA ALA A 65 13.48 3.12 -1.84
C ALA A 65 12.29 3.39 -0.88
N ALA A 66 11.36 2.45 -0.75
CA ALA A 66 10.25 2.56 0.20
C ALA A 66 10.69 2.50 1.66
N ILE A 67 11.76 1.76 1.97
CA ILE A 67 12.37 1.76 3.31
C ILE A 67 13.10 3.07 3.58
N ASP A 68 13.94 3.51 2.64
CA ASP A 68 14.72 4.73 2.77
C ASP A 68 13.81 5.98 2.87
N ALA A 69 12.63 5.95 2.25
CA ALA A 69 11.59 6.99 2.36
C ALA A 69 10.68 6.86 3.60
N GLY A 70 10.87 5.84 4.45
CA GLY A 70 10.05 5.61 5.65
C GLY A 70 8.62 5.13 5.40
N VAL A 71 8.27 4.79 4.15
CA VAL A 71 6.97 4.19 3.80
C VAL A 71 6.86 2.78 4.38
N ARG A 72 7.97 2.05 4.39
CA ARG A 72 8.12 0.76 5.07
C ARG A 72 9.22 0.85 6.11
N GLU A 73 9.08 0.07 7.16
CA GLU A 73 10.09 -0.07 8.21
C GLU A 73 10.76 -1.44 8.06
N ALA A 74 12.08 -1.45 7.89
CA ALA A 74 12.87 -2.68 7.86
C ALA A 74 12.90 -3.34 9.24
N CYS A 75 13.10 -4.66 9.29
CA CYS A 75 13.25 -5.39 10.55
C CYS A 75 14.35 -4.78 11.43
N GLY A 76 15.57 -4.62 10.89
CA GLY A 76 16.69 -3.97 11.58
C GLY A 76 17.24 -4.70 12.81
N VAL A 77 16.75 -5.89 13.15
CA VAL A 77 17.25 -6.68 14.30
C VAL A 77 18.46 -7.52 13.93
N VAL A 78 18.48 -8.07 12.72
CA VAL A 78 19.60 -8.85 12.17
C VAL A 78 19.96 -8.26 10.82
N GLU A 79 21.26 -8.09 10.59
CA GLU A 79 21.79 -7.64 9.30
C GLU A 79 21.32 -8.55 8.17
N GLY A 80 20.83 -7.95 7.08
CA GLY A 80 20.35 -8.68 5.91
C GLY A 80 18.96 -9.33 6.04
N CYS A 81 18.22 -9.11 7.13
CA CYS A 81 16.85 -9.62 7.24
C CYS A 81 15.93 -8.96 6.19
N PRO A 82 15.30 -9.74 5.28
CA PRO A 82 14.49 -9.19 4.18
C PRO A 82 13.10 -8.72 4.63
N ALA A 83 12.74 -8.92 5.91
CA ALA A 83 11.42 -8.57 6.40
C ALA A 83 11.27 -7.04 6.57
N SER A 84 10.17 -6.51 6.04
CA SER A 84 9.75 -5.14 6.28
C SER A 84 8.23 -5.04 6.36
N GLY A 85 7.75 -4.10 7.17
CA GLY A 85 6.33 -3.91 7.44
C GLY A 85 5.91 -2.45 7.38
N ARG A 86 4.62 -2.20 7.60
CA ARG A 86 4.16 -0.85 7.89
C ARG A 86 4.84 -0.37 9.18
N PRO A 87 5.29 0.90 9.23
CA PRO A 87 5.90 1.45 10.43
C PRO A 87 5.04 1.21 11.69
N GLY A 88 5.67 0.73 12.76
CA GLY A 88 5.01 0.42 14.03
C GLY A 88 3.97 -0.72 14.01
N SER A 89 3.87 -1.50 12.93
CA SER A 89 2.90 -2.59 12.84
C SER A 89 3.18 -3.72 13.87
N ALA A 90 2.11 -4.29 14.41
CA ALA A 90 2.20 -5.43 15.33
C ALA A 90 2.82 -6.67 14.66
N GLU A 91 2.66 -6.81 13.34
CA GLU A 91 3.30 -7.86 12.54
C GLU A 91 4.82 -7.72 12.53
N LEU A 92 5.35 -6.53 12.23
CA LEU A 92 6.79 -6.29 12.23
C LEU A 92 7.37 -6.49 13.63
N ARG A 93 6.69 -5.99 14.67
CA ARG A 93 7.08 -6.21 16.06
C ARG A 93 7.12 -7.70 16.44
N ARG A 94 6.12 -8.48 16.03
CA ARG A 94 6.08 -9.93 16.27
C ARG A 94 7.21 -10.64 15.53
N HIS A 95 7.49 -10.23 14.29
CA HIS A 95 8.63 -10.76 13.53
C HIS A 95 9.96 -10.45 14.25
N ARG A 96 10.19 -9.22 14.71
CA ARG A 96 11.40 -8.87 15.47
C ARG A 96 11.60 -9.75 16.70
N ALA A 97 10.51 -10.09 17.39
CA ALA A 97 10.55 -10.98 18.55
C ALA A 97 10.96 -12.43 18.21
N THR A 98 10.89 -12.88 16.95
CA THR A 98 11.40 -14.21 16.57
C THR A 98 12.92 -14.24 16.56
N HIS A 99 13.56 -13.14 16.15
CA HIS A 99 15.03 -13.04 16.15
C HIS A 99 15.60 -13.01 17.56
N THR A 100 15.00 -12.24 18.46
CA THR A 100 15.46 -12.14 19.86
C THR A 100 15.32 -13.44 20.63
N ARG A 101 14.46 -14.36 20.20
CA ARG A 101 14.29 -15.68 20.80
C ARG A 101 15.32 -16.71 20.33
N SER A 102 16.04 -16.44 19.23
CA SER A 102 17.01 -17.36 18.63
C SER A 102 18.47 -17.11 19.05
N VAL A 103 18.78 -15.98 19.69
CA VAL A 103 20.15 -15.62 20.11
C VAL A 103 20.46 -16.05 21.56
N GLY A 104 19.58 -16.83 22.19
CA GLY A 104 19.67 -17.23 23.60
C GLY A 104 19.81 -18.74 23.82
N SER A 105 20.44 -19.48 22.92
CA SER A 105 20.74 -20.92 23.09
C SER A 105 22.17 -21.23 22.70
#